data_AF-A0A1I6ITX7-F1
#
_entry.id   AF-A0A1I6ITX7-F1
#
_cell.length_a   1.000
_cell.length_b   1.000
_cell.length_c   1.000
_cell.angle_alpha   90.00
_cell.angle_beta   90.00
_cell.angle_gamma   90.00
#
_symmetry.space_group_name_H-M   'P 1'
#
loop_
_entity.id
_entity.type
_entity.pdbx_description
1 polymer ?
#
loop_
_entity_poly.entity_id
_entity_poly.type
_entity_poly.pdbx_seq_one_letter_code
_entity_poly.pdbx_strand_id
1 'polypeptide(L)'
;MTAAAPMRTRAAGARHRRDEAADAGNGVPANDAAPLTIGQAAERSGVSPKMLRHYESLGLLPPVARTGSGYRLYGEKEVHTLRFIRRARDLGFSMAEIAELLKLWQNRRRASGQVKRIAEAHIADLDRRLAEMQAMRRALAELARCCHGDDRPDCPILDDLSQGALP
;
A
#
# COMPACT_ATOMS: atom_id res chain seq x y z
N MET A 1 -73.20 4.29 -5.14
CA MET A 1 -73.51 5.26 -4.05
C MET A 1 -72.19 5.42 -3.31
N THR A 2 -71.35 6.43 -3.56
CA THR A 2 -71.60 7.87 -3.40
C THR A 2 -70.72 8.66 -4.37
N ALA A 3 -71.29 9.67 -5.00
CA ALA A 3 -70.61 10.66 -5.83
C ALA A 3 -70.31 11.92 -5.01
N ALA A 4 -69.20 12.62 -5.30
CA ALA A 4 -69.11 14.07 -5.16
C ALA A 4 -67.83 14.61 -5.86
N ALA A 5 -68.01 15.74 -6.52
CA ALA A 5 -67.19 16.33 -7.57
C ALA A 5 -66.18 17.38 -7.02
N PRO A 6 -65.36 18.03 -7.88
CA PRO A 6 -64.17 18.78 -7.50
C PRO A 6 -64.44 20.29 -7.31
N MET A 7 -63.58 20.96 -6.53
CA MET A 7 -63.51 22.43 -6.47
C MET A 7 -62.18 22.93 -7.04
N ARG A 8 -62.28 23.84 -8.00
CA ARG A 8 -61.21 24.68 -8.52
C ARG A 8 -61.19 26.01 -7.75
N THR A 9 -60.01 26.51 -7.39
CA THR A 9 -59.77 27.96 -7.31
C THR A 9 -58.30 28.32 -7.57
N ARG A 10 -58.11 29.58 -7.95
CA ARG A 10 -57.04 30.19 -8.78
C ARG A 10 -55.92 30.84 -7.94
N ALA A 11 -54.71 30.76 -8.50
CA ALA A 11 -53.66 31.80 -8.65
C ALA A 11 -53.24 32.75 -7.50
N ALA A 12 -51.94 32.69 -7.14
CA ALA A 12 -50.98 33.80 -6.96
C ALA A 12 -49.61 33.13 -6.68
N GLY A 13 -48.51 33.37 -7.39
CA GLY A 13 -47.86 34.66 -7.57
C GLY A 13 -46.80 34.87 -6.48
N ALA A 14 -45.61 34.25 -6.61
CA ALA A 14 -44.42 34.66 -5.85
C ALA A 14 -43.14 34.26 -6.60
N ARG A 15 -42.48 35.27 -7.18
CA ARG A 15 -41.09 35.20 -7.63
C ARG A 15 -40.23 35.33 -6.37
N HIS A 16 -39.36 34.37 -6.06
CA HIS A 16 -38.05 34.71 -5.51
C HIS A 16 -37.10 33.51 -5.40
N ARG A 17 -35.85 33.86 -5.69
CA ARG A 17 -34.58 33.20 -5.34
C ARG A 17 -34.17 31.99 -6.19
N ARG A 18 -33.09 32.28 -6.91
CA ARG A 18 -32.07 31.39 -7.43
C ARG A 18 -31.66 30.41 -6.32
N ASP A 19 -31.92 29.13 -6.52
CA ASP A 19 -31.18 28.08 -5.84
C ASP A 19 -30.13 27.58 -6.83
N GLU A 20 -28.96 28.20 -6.72
CA GLU A 20 -27.67 27.64 -7.13
C GLU A 20 -27.52 26.28 -6.44
N ALA A 21 -27.84 25.21 -7.17
CA ALA A 21 -27.43 23.86 -6.81
C ALA A 21 -25.90 23.80 -6.94
N ALA A 22 -25.24 24.09 -5.83
CA ALA A 22 -23.81 24.00 -5.63
C ALA A 22 -23.31 22.59 -5.99
N ASP A 23 -22.56 22.55 -7.08
CA ASP A 23 -21.61 21.52 -7.44
C ASP A 23 -20.62 21.33 -6.26
N ALA A 24 -20.80 20.26 -5.47
CA ALA A 24 -19.86 19.86 -4.45
C ALA A 24 -18.67 19.13 -5.08
N GLY A 25 -17.99 19.80 -6.01
CA GLY A 25 -16.63 19.50 -6.42
C GLY A 25 -15.68 19.86 -5.29
N ASN A 26 -15.43 18.92 -4.37
CA ASN A 26 -14.40 19.15 -3.35
C ASN A 26 -13.02 18.92 -3.97
N GLY A 27 -12.52 19.98 -4.61
CA GLY A 27 -11.16 20.09 -5.07
C GLY A 27 -10.20 19.78 -3.94
N VAL A 28 -9.40 18.74 -4.12
CA VAL A 28 -8.22 18.53 -3.29
C VAL A 28 -7.38 19.80 -3.43
N PRO A 29 -7.06 20.53 -2.34
CA PRO A 29 -6.30 21.76 -2.46
C PRO A 29 -5.01 21.44 -3.22
N ALA A 30 -4.82 22.11 -4.37
CA ALA A 30 -3.53 22.18 -5.03
C ALA A 30 -2.61 22.90 -4.05
N ASN A 31 -1.88 22.13 -3.24
CA ASN A 31 -0.95 22.71 -2.30
C ASN A 31 0.18 23.36 -3.11
N ASP A 32 0.30 24.69 -3.00
CA ASP A 32 1.32 25.55 -3.61
C ASP A 32 2.72 25.30 -3.01
N ALA A 33 3.08 24.04 -2.80
CA ALA A 33 4.43 23.66 -2.44
C ALA A 33 5.28 23.58 -3.71
N ALA A 34 6.40 24.31 -3.72
CA ALA A 34 7.33 24.32 -4.84
C ALA A 34 7.72 22.87 -5.22
N PRO A 35 7.76 22.55 -6.52
CA PRO A 35 8.08 21.21 -6.97
C PRO A 35 9.47 20.79 -6.51
N LEU A 36 9.56 19.57 -5.98
CA LEU A 36 10.76 19.02 -5.36
C LEU A 36 11.61 18.31 -6.41
N THR A 37 12.93 18.45 -6.28
CA THR A 37 13.88 17.61 -7.02
C THR A 37 13.82 16.16 -6.52
N ILE A 38 14.40 15.23 -7.29
CA ILE A 38 14.48 13.82 -6.88
C ILE A 38 15.21 13.62 -5.55
N GLY A 39 16.20 14.47 -5.22
CA GLY A 39 16.92 14.41 -3.94
C GLY A 39 16.02 14.79 -2.78
N GLN A 40 15.30 15.90 -2.90
CA GLN A 40 14.35 16.36 -1.89
C GLN A 40 13.18 15.39 -1.71
N ALA A 41 12.65 14.85 -2.81
CA ALA A 41 11.59 13.83 -2.76
C ALA A 41 12.08 12.54 -2.09
N ALA A 42 13.33 12.13 -2.37
CA ALA A 42 13.95 10.98 -1.75
C ALA A 42 14.09 11.14 -0.23
N GLU A 43 14.61 12.28 0.21
CA GLU A 43 14.76 12.60 1.63
C GLU A 43 13.40 12.61 2.34
N ARG A 44 12.42 13.31 1.78
CA ARG A 44 11.09 13.46 2.39
C ARG A 44 10.26 12.17 2.41
N SER A 45 10.46 11.28 1.45
CA SER A 45 9.79 9.97 1.42
C SER A 45 10.60 8.88 2.14
N GLY A 46 11.89 9.10 2.32
CA GLY A 46 12.89 8.11 2.72
C GLY A 46 12.99 6.93 1.75
N VAL A 47 12.71 7.18 0.47
CA VAL A 47 12.96 6.25 -0.64
C VAL A 47 14.19 6.75 -1.39
N SER A 48 15.17 5.89 -1.66
CA SER A 48 16.38 6.33 -2.35
C SER A 48 16.08 6.83 -3.78
N PRO A 49 16.87 7.77 -4.35
CA PRO A 49 16.67 8.23 -5.72
C PRO A 49 16.70 7.10 -6.76
N LYS A 50 17.46 6.02 -6.50
CA LYS A 50 17.47 4.82 -7.34
C LYS A 50 16.11 4.13 -7.33
N MET A 51 15.53 3.95 -6.13
CA MET A 51 14.21 3.34 -5.98
C MET A 51 13.08 4.20 -6.53
N LEU A 52 13.16 5.54 -6.44
CA LEU A 52 12.20 6.42 -7.10
C LEU A 52 12.12 6.14 -8.61
N ARG A 53 13.27 6.11 -9.29
CA ARG A 53 13.35 5.80 -10.73
C ARG A 53 12.80 4.40 -11.03
N HIS A 54 13.09 3.44 -10.16
CA HIS A 54 12.57 2.09 -10.30
C HIS A 54 11.03 2.05 -10.18
N TYR A 55 10.45 2.73 -9.20
CA TYR A 55 9.00 2.80 -9.03
C TYR A 55 8.30 3.54 -10.18
N GLU A 56 8.93 4.58 -10.73
CA GLU A 56 8.47 5.25 -11.97
C GLU A 56 8.49 4.26 -13.14
N SER A 57 9.56 3.47 -13.32
CA SER A 57 9.67 2.48 -14.39
C SER A 57 8.65 1.34 -14.28
N LEU A 58 8.23 1.01 -13.05
CA LEU A 58 7.19 0.02 -12.77
C LEU A 58 5.77 0.60 -12.87
N GLY A 59 5.63 1.90 -13.15
CA GLY A 59 4.32 2.58 -13.23
C GLY A 59 3.61 2.73 -11.88
N LEU A 60 4.33 2.60 -10.76
CA LEU A 60 3.78 2.80 -9.41
C LEU A 60 3.64 4.28 -9.06
N LEU A 61 4.30 5.15 -9.82
CA LEU A 61 4.11 6.59 -9.77
C LEU A 61 3.56 7.07 -11.10
N PRO A 62 2.63 8.05 -11.09
CA PRO A 62 2.27 8.74 -12.32
C PRO A 62 3.52 9.42 -12.91
N PRO A 63 3.57 9.61 -14.25
CA PRO A 63 4.65 10.36 -14.89
C PRO A 63 4.80 11.73 -14.23
N VAL A 64 6.00 12.01 -13.73
CA VAL A 64 6.28 13.26 -13.02
C VAL A 64 6.63 14.38 -13.98
N ALA A 65 6.27 15.61 -13.61
CA ALA A 65 6.60 16.79 -14.39
C ALA A 65 8.13 16.92 -14.54
N ARG A 66 8.55 17.61 -15.61
CA ARG A 66 9.96 17.92 -15.86
C ARG A 66 10.17 19.41 -16.04
N THR A 67 11.31 19.92 -15.60
CA THR A 67 11.75 21.29 -15.93
C THR A 67 12.01 21.40 -17.43
N GLY A 68 12.10 22.64 -17.95
CA GLY A 68 12.57 22.88 -19.34
C GLY A 68 13.99 22.35 -19.62
N SER A 69 14.79 22.16 -18.56
CA SER A 69 16.12 21.52 -18.59
C SER A 69 16.10 19.99 -18.39
N GLY A 70 14.92 19.37 -18.25
CA GLY A 70 14.74 17.91 -18.19
C GLY A 70 14.80 17.27 -16.79
N TYR A 71 14.94 18.04 -15.70
CA TYR A 71 14.95 17.51 -14.34
C TYR A 71 13.55 17.10 -13.88
N ARG A 72 13.44 15.96 -13.19
CA ARG A 72 12.17 15.47 -12.60
C ARG A 72 11.75 16.31 -11.40
N LEU A 73 10.46 16.63 -11.36
CA LEU A 73 9.82 17.44 -10.35
C LEU A 73 8.69 16.64 -9.68
N TYR A 74 8.76 16.52 -8.36
CA TYR A 74 7.81 15.78 -7.54
C TYR A 74 7.00 16.75 -6.68
N GLY A 75 5.69 16.55 -6.60
CA GLY A 75 4.83 17.26 -5.68
C GLY A 75 4.60 16.48 -4.39
N GLU A 76 3.76 17.04 -3.53
CA GLU A 76 3.36 16.39 -2.28
C GLU A 76 2.60 15.08 -2.50
N LYS A 77 1.83 14.98 -3.58
CA LYS A 77 1.07 13.77 -3.92
C LYS A 77 2.01 12.60 -4.22
N GLU A 78 3.09 12.84 -4.96
CA GLU A 78 4.12 11.84 -5.26
C GLU A 78 4.87 11.44 -3.99
N VAL A 79 5.24 12.40 -3.13
CA VAL A 79 5.89 12.10 -1.84
C VAL A 79 4.98 11.26 -0.94
N HIS A 80 3.68 11.57 -0.88
CA HIS A 80 2.71 10.78 -0.12
C HIS A 80 2.59 9.35 -0.68
N THR A 81 2.56 9.20 -2.00
CA THR A 81 2.55 7.90 -2.68
C THR A 81 3.83 7.10 -2.39
N LEU A 82 4.99 7.75 -2.42
CA LEU A 82 6.27 7.12 -2.09
C LEU A 82 6.33 6.63 -0.64
N ARG A 83 5.80 7.39 0.31
CA ARG A 83 5.69 6.97 1.72
C ARG A 83 4.78 5.74 1.86
N PHE A 84 3.68 5.70 1.12
CA PHE A 84 2.80 4.53 1.07
C PHE A 84 3.53 3.29 0.56
N ILE A 85 4.22 3.41 -0.58
CA ILE A 85 5.00 2.30 -1.18
C ILE A 85 6.07 1.82 -0.21
N ARG A 86 6.80 2.75 0.44
CA ARG A 86 7.80 2.40 1.44
C ARG A 86 7.20 1.60 2.58
N ARG A 87 6.10 2.08 3.17
CA ARG A 87 5.46 1.42 4.32
C ARG A 87 4.94 0.03 3.97
N ALA A 88 4.36 -0.14 2.78
CA ALA A 88 3.89 -1.44 2.32
C ALA A 88 5.07 -2.42 2.10
N ARG A 89 6.17 -1.94 1.52
CA ARG A 89 7.40 -2.74 1.39
C ARG A 89 7.99 -3.12 2.75
N ASP A 90 7.98 -2.21 3.72
CA ASP A 90 8.48 -2.47 5.07
C ASP A 90 7.63 -3.54 5.80
N LEU A 91 6.37 -3.73 5.39
CA LEU A 91 5.48 -4.81 5.86
C LEU A 91 5.64 -6.12 5.06
N GLY A 92 6.57 -6.15 4.09
CA GLY A 92 6.88 -7.35 3.31
C GLY A 92 5.94 -7.63 2.14
N PHE A 93 5.03 -6.71 1.79
CA PHE A 93 4.20 -6.87 0.60
C PHE A 93 5.07 -6.91 -0.66
N SER A 94 4.74 -7.81 -1.57
CA SER A 94 5.35 -7.90 -2.89
C SER A 94 5.04 -6.66 -3.74
N MET A 95 5.83 -6.41 -4.78
CA MET A 95 5.57 -5.28 -5.68
C MET A 95 4.19 -5.36 -6.36
N ALA A 96 3.70 -6.58 -6.63
CA ALA A 96 2.38 -6.81 -7.22
C ALA A 96 1.26 -6.39 -6.25
N GLU A 97 1.34 -6.81 -4.98
CA GLU A 97 0.38 -6.42 -3.94
C GLU A 97 0.42 -4.93 -3.66
N ILE A 98 1.62 -4.32 -3.63
CA ILE A 98 1.75 -2.87 -3.47
C ILE A 98 1.04 -2.14 -4.61
N ALA A 99 1.18 -2.60 -5.85
CA ALA A 99 0.48 -2.01 -6.99
C ALA A 99 -1.05 -2.11 -6.85
N GLU A 100 -1.56 -3.26 -6.40
CA GLU A 100 -2.99 -3.46 -6.16
C GLU A 100 -3.49 -2.57 -5.02
N LEU A 101 -2.79 -2.56 -3.89
CA LEU A 101 -3.09 -1.70 -2.74
C LEU A 101 -3.09 -0.22 -3.11
N LEU A 102 -2.17 0.19 -4.00
CA LEU A 102 -2.08 1.56 -4.48
C LEU A 102 -3.28 1.93 -5.37
N LYS A 103 -3.67 1.06 -6.31
CA LYS A 103 -4.87 1.25 -7.14
C LYS A 103 -6.12 1.40 -6.27
N LEU A 104 -6.25 0.56 -5.25
CA LEU A 104 -7.34 0.66 -4.30
C LEU A 104 -7.25 1.98 -3.53
N TRP A 105 -6.06 2.36 -3.06
CA TRP A 105 -5.89 3.57 -2.24
C TRP A 105 -6.25 4.85 -2.98
N GLN A 106 -5.97 4.91 -4.28
CA GLN A 106 -6.35 6.02 -5.15
C GLN A 106 -7.86 6.04 -5.47
N ASN A 107 -8.54 4.89 -5.45
CA ASN A 107 -9.98 4.80 -5.64
C ASN A 107 -10.76 5.13 -4.36
N ARG A 108 -11.19 6.38 -4.20
CA ARG A 108 -11.93 6.84 -3.00
C ARG A 108 -13.33 6.26 -2.84
N ARG A 109 -13.89 5.60 -3.85
CA ARG A 109 -15.19 4.91 -3.77
C ARG A 109 -15.06 3.41 -3.48
N ARG A 110 -13.86 2.91 -3.18
CA ARG A 110 -13.65 1.47 -2.91
C ARG A 110 -14.39 1.00 -1.66
N ALA A 111 -14.87 -0.23 -1.69
CA ALA A 111 -15.19 -0.97 -0.47
C ALA A 111 -13.88 -1.44 0.20
N SER A 112 -13.80 -1.31 1.53
CA SER A 112 -12.62 -1.73 2.31
C SER A 112 -12.38 -3.25 2.28
N GLY A 113 -13.37 -4.05 1.85
CA GLY A 113 -13.28 -5.51 1.81
C GLY A 113 -12.13 -6.06 0.96
N GLN A 114 -11.81 -5.45 -0.18
CA GLN A 114 -10.67 -5.91 -1.00
C GLN A 114 -9.32 -5.64 -0.32
N VAL A 115 -9.17 -4.49 0.33
CA VAL A 115 -7.95 -4.16 1.10
C VAL A 115 -7.76 -5.15 2.23
N LYS A 116 -8.84 -5.46 2.94
CA LYS A 116 -8.84 -6.43 4.03
C LYS A 116 -8.41 -7.82 3.53
N ARG A 117 -8.96 -8.29 2.40
CA ARG A 117 -8.58 -9.59 1.82
C ARG A 117 -7.10 -9.68 1.47
N ILE A 118 -6.50 -8.63 0.89
CA ILE A 118 -5.06 -8.60 0.58
C ILE A 118 -4.24 -8.70 1.88
N ALA A 119 -4.62 -7.93 2.90
CA ALA A 119 -3.93 -7.96 4.18
C ALA A 119 -4.05 -9.33 4.88
N GLU A 120 -5.24 -9.94 4.91
CA GLU A 120 -5.46 -11.26 5.50
C GLU A 120 -4.70 -12.37 4.77
N ALA A 121 -4.64 -12.32 3.43
CA ALA A 121 -3.84 -13.25 2.65
C ALA A 121 -2.34 -13.14 2.95
N HIS A 122 -1.83 -11.91 3.06
CA HIS A 122 -0.42 -11.68 3.42
C HIS A 122 -0.10 -12.11 4.86
N ILE A 123 -1.02 -11.88 5.81
CA ILE A 123 -0.90 -12.39 7.19
C ILE A 123 -0.80 -13.92 7.17
N ALA A 124 -1.67 -14.61 6.44
CA ALA A 124 -1.63 -16.07 6.36
C ALA A 124 -0.31 -16.60 5.76
N ASP A 125 0.25 -15.92 4.76
CA ASP A 125 1.56 -16.29 4.20
C ASP A 125 2.70 -16.04 5.19
N LEU A 126 2.67 -14.93 5.93
CA LEU A 126 3.63 -14.65 7.01
C LEU A 126 3.56 -15.70 8.12
N ASP A 127 2.36 -16.10 8.54
CA ASP A 127 2.16 -17.12 9.57
C ASP A 127 2.71 -18.49 9.11
N ARG A 128 2.49 -18.85 7.84
CA ARG A 128 3.06 -20.06 7.24
C ARG A 128 4.59 -20.02 7.28
N ARG A 129 5.22 -18.94 6.82
CA ARG A 129 6.68 -18.78 6.85
C ARG A 129 7.23 -18.79 8.27
N LEU A 130 6.51 -18.19 9.22
CA LEU A 130 6.89 -18.21 10.64
C LEU A 130 6.88 -19.63 11.19
N ALA A 131 5.86 -20.43 10.86
CA ALA A 131 5.79 -21.83 11.27
C ALA A 131 6.96 -22.66 10.70
N GLU A 132 7.29 -22.48 9.42
CA GLU A 132 8.43 -23.13 8.76
C GLU A 132 9.76 -22.71 9.42
N MET A 133 9.98 -21.41 9.64
CA MET A 133 11.18 -20.91 10.32
C MET A 133 11.30 -21.42 11.75
N GLN A 134 10.19 -21.50 12.49
CA GLN A 134 10.17 -22.07 13.82
C GLN A 134 10.47 -23.57 13.82
N ALA A 135 10.02 -24.32 12.82
CA ALA A 135 10.35 -25.74 12.66
C ALA A 135 11.85 -25.95 12.43
N MET A 136 12.43 -25.22 11.48
CA MET A 136 13.88 -25.25 11.22
C MET A 136 14.69 -24.88 12.47
N ARG A 137 14.28 -23.82 13.19
CA ARG A 137 14.93 -23.42 14.44
C ARG A 137 14.87 -24.53 15.50
N ARG A 138 13.73 -25.20 15.66
CA ARG A 138 13.57 -26.30 16.62
C ARG A 138 14.49 -27.47 16.27
N ALA A 139 14.56 -27.86 15.00
CA ALA A 139 15.45 -28.92 14.53
C ALA A 139 16.92 -28.58 14.83
N LEU A 140 17.37 -27.38 14.44
CA LEU A 140 18.74 -26.95 14.71
C LEU A 140 19.06 -26.85 16.21
N ALA A 141 18.10 -26.41 17.03
CA ALA A 141 18.25 -26.35 18.48
C ALA A 141 18.36 -27.74 19.14
N GLU A 142 17.70 -28.77 18.60
CA GLU A 142 17.88 -30.16 19.05
C GLU A 142 19.30 -30.63 18.76
N LEU A 143 19.75 -30.48 17.51
CA LEU A 143 21.09 -30.91 17.10
C LEU A 143 22.18 -30.21 17.92
N ALA A 144 22.01 -28.90 18.18
CA ALA A 144 22.92 -28.13 19.01
C ALA A 144 22.97 -28.63 20.46
N ARG A 145 21.85 -29.12 21.03
CA ARG A 145 21.84 -29.71 22.39
C ARG A 145 22.55 -31.05 22.46
N CYS A 146 22.49 -31.84 21.40
CA CYS A 146 23.17 -33.14 21.34
C CYS A 146 24.68 -33.01 21.13
N CYS A 147 25.14 -31.88 20.55
CA CYS A 147 26.55 -31.61 20.36
C CYS A 147 27.23 -31.20 21.68
N HIS A 148 28.40 -31.79 21.96
CA HIS A 148 29.18 -31.47 23.15
C HIS A 148 29.93 -30.14 23.04
N GLY A 149 30.27 -29.72 21.81
CA GLY A 149 30.93 -28.44 21.55
C GLY A 149 32.36 -28.36 22.10
N ASP A 150 33.09 -29.47 22.14
CA ASP A 150 34.48 -29.57 22.60
C ASP A 150 35.45 -29.85 21.42
N ASP A 151 36.73 -30.07 21.72
CA ASP A 151 37.79 -30.29 20.72
C ASP A 151 37.75 -31.69 20.06
N ARG A 152 36.65 -32.44 20.22
CA ARG A 152 36.49 -33.80 19.67
C ARG A 152 35.90 -33.74 18.25
N PRO A 153 36.21 -34.75 17.39
CA PRO A 153 35.68 -34.80 16.04
C PRO A 153 34.21 -35.27 15.98
N ASP A 154 33.69 -35.88 17.05
CA ASP A 154 32.34 -36.44 17.11
C ASP A 154 31.29 -35.31 17.18
N CYS A 155 30.60 -35.06 16.07
CA CYS A 155 29.66 -33.95 15.95
C CYS A 155 28.31 -34.43 15.40
N PRO A 156 27.31 -34.67 16.27
CA PRO A 156 25.97 -35.10 15.88
C PRO A 156 25.28 -34.17 14.87
N ILE A 157 25.65 -32.89 14.85
CA ILE A 157 25.13 -31.91 13.87
C ILE A 157 25.60 -32.27 12.46
N LEU A 158 26.89 -32.55 12.27
CA LEU A 158 27.45 -32.87 10.96
C LEU A 158 26.98 -34.25 10.49
N ASP A 159 26.87 -35.21 11.42
CA ASP A 159 26.35 -36.54 11.13
C ASP A 159 24.92 -36.47 10.60
N ASP A 160 24.02 -35.74 11.27
CA ASP A 160 22.62 -35.56 10.85
C ASP A 160 22.50 -34.84 9.49
N LEU A 161 23.24 -33.73 9.32
CA LEU A 161 23.23 -32.97 8.05
C LEU A 161 23.77 -33.80 6.87
N SER A 162 24.71 -34.71 7.10
CA SER A 162 25.26 -35.59 6.06
C SER A 162 24.26 -36.65 5.57
N GLN A 163 23.23 -36.95 6.38
CA GLN A 163 22.20 -37.94 6.07
C GLN A 163 20.99 -37.33 5.33
N GLY A 164 20.92 -36.00 5.22
CA GLY A 164 20.00 -35.30 4.33
C GLY A 164 18.54 -35.23 4.78
N ALA A 165 18.23 -35.58 6.04
CA ALA A 165 16.87 -35.52 6.56
C ALA A 165 16.64 -34.22 7.34
N LEU A 166 16.31 -33.13 6.65
CA LEU A 166 15.61 -32.03 7.31
C LEU A 166 14.13 -32.44 7.45
N PRO A 167 13.51 -32.30 8.65
CA PRO A 167 12.07 -32.55 8.82
C PRO A 167 11.19 -31.54 8.08
#